data_AF-A0A5B0TH43-F1
#
_entry.id   AF-A0A5B0TH43-F1
#
_cell.length_a   1.000
_cell.length_b   1.000
_cell.length_c   1.000
_cell.angle_alpha   90.00
_cell.angle_beta   90.00
_cell.angle_gamma   90.00
#
_symmetry.space_group_name_H-M   'P 1'
#
loop_
_entity.id
_entity.type
_entity.pdbx_description
1 polymer ?
#
loop_
_entity_poly.entity_id
_entity_poly.type
_entity_poly.pdbx_seq_one_letter_code
_entity_poly.pdbx_strand_id
1 'polypeptide(L)'
;MFKKSIIALSLISVLTGCSLDGDDGQNGSQGLQGEQGANGINGINGVNANSALNINLVGRGVLNAQSPEGAAEIVAYQASKKWIYAINSSGDDAVIDILPADTFDTAALVKDNEGVISATNLTSVITLSLNEHTQGDANSIAIDENNNLLAVAMAAKSTGDAGQIAFYDISGDSPVFIKNVTVGFLPDMVTFTHDGAKAVVANEGEPSGDYSVDPEGSISIIDITNNVIADTAINIDFKAYNNKQTELEAQGVVFANPNGRTINGNLINTTVAMDLEPEYVSISKDNKYAYVSIQENNALAIVNLQDNSLELKGLGFKDWSSLQLDASDKDGGVNFKSYPGLYGMYQPDTISNFSWKGANFIVTANEGDAREYFFDATGEADCIAKGGLDYDKGDGCLAYIDESRVEDLTLAANFDYLNNDDDDIGRLKVTTVKGDANNDGQYESLYAYGARSLTIWDSNGLVVFDSGDDIARMTASVHGEAFNNNEDENKGDSRSDDKGAEPEALTIGKIDDRTFAFIGLERMGGIMVYDITNPYNVQFEDYFYNRGLIKGANITGDLAPEGMVFVPVEQSATGNPLLIVGNEISGSIAVWEIASK
;
A
#
# COMPACT_ATOMS: atom_id res chain seq x y z
N MET A 1 -37.71 14.64 -21.04
CA MET A 1 -38.83 15.31 -21.74
C MET A 1 -38.37 16.72 -22.14
N PHE A 2 -38.81 17.29 -23.27
CA PHE A 2 -38.26 18.56 -23.79
C PHE A 2 -38.50 19.78 -22.88
N LYS A 3 -37.50 20.67 -22.82
CA LYS A 3 -37.69 22.12 -23.04
C LYS A 3 -36.39 22.82 -23.45
N LYS A 4 -36.41 23.46 -24.63
CA LYS A 4 -35.46 24.52 -25.00
C LYS A 4 -36.10 25.88 -24.69
N SER A 5 -35.29 26.88 -24.34
CA SER A 5 -35.64 28.30 -24.41
C SER A 5 -34.54 29.04 -25.17
N ILE A 6 -34.87 30.12 -25.89
CA ILE A 6 -34.03 30.63 -26.99
C ILE A 6 -34.27 32.13 -27.25
N ILE A 7 -33.18 32.87 -27.56
CA ILE A 7 -33.09 34.20 -28.22
C ILE A 7 -33.64 35.47 -27.51
N ALA A 8 -32.74 36.42 -27.22
CA ALA A 8 -32.64 37.78 -27.80
C ALA A 8 -31.32 38.44 -27.32
N LEU A 9 -30.33 38.83 -28.15
CA LEU A 9 -30.23 40.01 -29.04
C LEU A 9 -30.40 41.37 -28.31
N SER A 10 -29.58 42.42 -28.54
CA SER A 10 -28.63 42.70 -29.64
C SER A 10 -27.62 43.86 -29.36
N LEU A 11 -26.40 43.78 -29.96
CA LEU A 11 -25.61 44.83 -30.67
C LEU A 11 -25.77 46.32 -30.22
N ILE A 12 -24.75 47.16 -29.96
CA ILE A 12 -23.53 47.53 -30.74
C ILE A 12 -22.68 48.51 -29.84
N SER A 13 -21.42 48.97 -30.05
CA SER A 13 -20.63 49.32 -31.25
C SER A 13 -19.08 49.26 -31.08
N VAL A 14 -18.39 48.93 -32.17
CA VAL A 14 -17.04 49.34 -32.66
C VAL A 14 -16.16 50.33 -31.85
N LEU A 15 -14.90 49.93 -31.61
CA LEU A 15 -13.71 50.79 -31.75
C LEU A 15 -12.50 49.92 -32.19
N THR A 16 -11.57 50.46 -32.99
CA THR A 16 -10.55 49.68 -33.72
C THR A 16 -9.13 50.19 -33.48
N GLY A 17 -8.16 49.28 -33.31
CA GLY A 17 -6.75 49.56 -33.58
C GLY A 17 -5.74 48.78 -32.72
N CYS A 18 -4.74 48.20 -33.40
CA CYS A 18 -3.46 47.75 -32.84
C CYS A 18 -3.48 46.57 -31.85
N SER A 19 -3.70 45.36 -32.35
CA SER A 19 -2.65 44.34 -32.18
C SER A 19 -1.86 44.23 -33.49
N LEU A 20 -0.57 43.91 -33.38
CA LEU A 20 0.34 43.66 -34.50
C LEU A 20 1.13 42.39 -34.16
N ASP A 21 0.38 41.32 -34.01
CA ASP A 21 0.91 39.97 -34.02
C ASP A 21 1.44 39.68 -35.43
N GLY A 22 2.54 38.93 -35.53
CA GLY A 22 3.07 38.54 -36.83
C GLY A 22 2.16 37.53 -37.53
N ASP A 23 2.15 37.54 -38.87
CA ASP A 23 1.71 36.35 -39.61
C ASP A 23 2.75 35.25 -39.35
N ASP A 24 2.47 34.37 -38.38
CA ASP A 24 3.17 33.11 -38.23
C ASP A 24 3.00 32.33 -39.55
N GLY A 25 4.11 32.22 -40.30
CA GLY A 25 4.08 31.68 -41.65
C GLY A 25 3.53 30.26 -41.65
N GLN A 26 2.51 29.99 -42.48
CA GLN A 26 1.85 28.69 -42.54
C GLN A 26 2.85 27.54 -42.55
N ASN A 27 2.75 26.65 -41.55
CA ASN A 27 3.59 25.47 -41.43
C ASN A 27 3.66 24.73 -42.78
N GLY A 28 4.89 24.47 -43.23
CA GLY A 28 5.11 23.73 -44.46
C GLY A 28 4.44 22.37 -44.39
N SER A 29 3.89 21.91 -45.52
CA SER A 29 3.24 20.59 -45.61
C SER A 29 4.15 19.52 -45.02
N GLN A 30 3.67 18.83 -43.99
CA GLN A 30 4.39 17.78 -43.28
C GLN A 30 5.05 16.81 -44.26
N GLY A 31 6.34 16.53 -44.05
CA GLY A 31 7.06 15.55 -44.87
C GLY A 31 6.36 14.20 -44.78
N LEU A 32 6.41 13.42 -45.88
CA LEU A 32 5.90 12.05 -45.85
C LEU A 32 6.62 11.28 -44.74
N GLN A 33 5.84 10.74 -43.80
CA GLN A 33 6.33 9.85 -42.76
C GLN A 33 7.11 8.70 -43.41
N GLY A 34 8.30 8.40 -42.89
CA GLY A 34 9.09 7.26 -43.37
C GLY A 34 8.31 5.96 -43.17
N GLU A 35 8.54 4.97 -44.04
CA GLU A 35 7.95 3.64 -43.85
C GLU A 35 8.39 3.10 -42.49
N GLN A 36 7.41 2.77 -41.63
CA GLN A 36 7.65 2.18 -40.32
C GLN A 36 8.42 0.88 -40.51
N GLY A 37 9.52 0.73 -39.77
CA GLY A 37 10.31 -0.49 -39.79
C GLY A 37 9.44 -1.69 -39.42
N ALA A 38 9.59 -2.81 -40.15
CA ALA A 38 8.87 -4.03 -39.81
C ALA A 38 9.24 -4.47 -38.38
N ASN A 39 8.23 -4.76 -37.55
CA ASN A 39 8.41 -5.24 -36.19
C ASN A 39 9.40 -6.40 -36.15
N GLY A 40 10.21 -6.46 -35.09
CA GLY A 40 11.10 -7.58 -34.85
C GLY A 40 10.32 -8.89 -34.77
N ILE A 41 10.95 -10.00 -35.18
CA ILE A 41 10.38 -11.32 -34.89
C ILE A 41 10.57 -11.56 -33.39
N ASN A 42 9.47 -11.76 -32.67
CA ASN A 42 9.50 -12.08 -31.24
C ASN A 42 10.50 -13.20 -30.96
N GLY A 43 11.25 -13.07 -29.86
CA GLY A 43 12.15 -14.12 -29.40
C GLY A 43 11.39 -15.42 -29.13
N ILE A 44 12.10 -16.55 -29.16
CA ILE A 44 11.59 -17.76 -28.53
C ILE A 44 11.53 -17.46 -27.03
N ASN A 45 10.38 -17.67 -26.38
CA ASN A 45 10.22 -17.51 -24.94
C ASN A 45 11.38 -18.21 -24.20
N GLY A 46 11.93 -17.56 -23.19
CA GLY A 46 12.88 -18.20 -22.30
C GLY A 46 12.27 -19.46 -21.70
N VAL A 47 13.09 -20.50 -21.52
CA VAL A 47 12.75 -21.50 -20.50
C VAL A 47 12.90 -20.79 -19.16
N ASN A 48 11.92 -20.91 -18.27
CA ASN A 48 12.00 -20.37 -16.92
C ASN A 48 13.35 -20.75 -16.29
N ALA A 49 13.89 -19.86 -15.45
CA ALA A 49 15.02 -20.21 -14.60
C ALA A 49 14.69 -21.45 -13.75
N ASN A 50 15.70 -22.08 -13.16
CA ASN A 50 15.51 -23.19 -12.22
C ASN A 50 14.90 -22.68 -10.89
N SER A 51 13.67 -22.15 -10.91
CA SER A 51 12.99 -21.77 -9.68
C SER A 51 12.82 -23.00 -8.80
N ALA A 52 13.06 -22.86 -7.50
CA ALA A 52 13.06 -24.00 -6.58
C ALA A 52 11.65 -24.49 -6.23
N LEU A 53 10.59 -23.80 -6.69
CA LEU A 53 9.22 -23.95 -6.22
C LEU A 53 8.26 -24.38 -7.34
N ASN A 54 7.29 -25.24 -7.02
CA ASN A 54 6.10 -25.47 -7.83
C ASN A 54 4.96 -24.65 -7.21
N ILE A 55 4.44 -23.67 -7.96
CA ILE A 55 3.42 -22.73 -7.49
C ILE A 55 2.13 -22.94 -8.30
N ASN A 56 1.01 -23.22 -7.63
CA ASN A 56 -0.26 -23.52 -8.28
C ASN A 56 -1.43 -22.88 -7.51
N LEU A 57 -2.33 -22.17 -8.20
CA LEU A 57 -3.59 -21.74 -7.59
C LEU A 57 -4.47 -22.98 -7.34
N VAL A 58 -4.81 -23.25 -6.07
CA VAL A 58 -5.64 -24.39 -5.67
C VAL A 58 -7.00 -23.97 -5.14
N GLY A 59 -7.09 -22.80 -4.50
CA GLY A 59 -8.35 -22.21 -4.03
C GLY A 59 -8.58 -20.83 -4.65
N ARG A 60 -9.82 -20.51 -5.01
CA ARG A 60 -10.24 -19.15 -5.34
C ARG A 60 -11.66 -18.87 -4.86
N GLY A 61 -11.85 -17.80 -4.11
CA GLY A 61 -13.14 -17.21 -3.73
C GLY A 61 -13.25 -15.77 -4.23
N VAL A 62 -14.46 -15.22 -4.29
CA VAL A 62 -14.70 -13.78 -4.53
C VAL A 62 -15.85 -13.33 -3.60
N LEU A 63 -15.59 -12.29 -2.83
CA LEU A 63 -16.54 -11.57 -1.99
C LEU A 63 -17.18 -10.42 -2.78
N ASN A 64 -18.38 -10.00 -2.38
CA ASN A 64 -19.22 -8.96 -3.01
C ASN A 64 -19.00 -8.74 -4.52
N ALA A 65 -19.12 -9.80 -5.33
CA ALA A 65 -18.72 -9.83 -6.75
C ALA A 65 -19.53 -8.91 -7.72
N GLN A 66 -20.25 -7.92 -7.20
CA GLN A 66 -20.92 -6.85 -7.96
C GLN A 66 -20.41 -5.44 -7.59
N SER A 67 -19.72 -5.29 -6.45
CA SER A 67 -19.04 -4.09 -5.96
C SER A 67 -17.91 -4.55 -5.03
N PRO A 68 -16.80 -5.08 -5.58
CA PRO A 68 -15.85 -5.91 -4.84
C PRO A 68 -14.77 -5.13 -4.07
N GLU A 69 -14.56 -3.87 -4.44
CA GLU A 69 -13.66 -2.87 -3.84
C GLU A 69 -13.84 -2.77 -2.32
N GLY A 70 -12.75 -2.87 -1.54
CA GLY A 70 -12.83 -3.01 -0.08
C GLY A 70 -13.37 -4.37 0.40
N ALA A 71 -13.19 -5.46 -0.36
CA ALA A 71 -13.51 -6.81 0.10
C ALA A 71 -12.34 -7.79 -0.06
N ALA A 72 -12.17 -8.69 0.90
CA ALA A 72 -10.98 -9.53 1.01
C ALA A 72 -9.67 -8.72 1.08
N GLU A 73 -9.76 -7.58 1.76
CA GLU A 73 -8.70 -6.69 2.27
C GLU A 73 -7.73 -7.50 3.16
N ILE A 74 -7.84 -7.42 4.49
CA ILE A 74 -7.06 -8.28 5.39
C ILE A 74 -7.67 -9.69 5.50
N VAL A 75 -6.80 -10.70 5.45
CA VAL A 75 -7.13 -12.13 5.59
C VAL A 75 -6.36 -12.79 6.74
N ALA A 76 -7.00 -13.73 7.43
CA ALA A 76 -6.42 -14.54 8.51
C ALA A 76 -6.79 -16.03 8.34
N TYR A 77 -6.02 -16.94 8.97
CA TYR A 77 -6.23 -18.39 8.85
C TYR A 77 -6.32 -19.09 10.20
N GLN A 78 -7.40 -19.82 10.44
CA GLN A 78 -7.55 -20.75 11.56
C GLN A 78 -7.11 -22.15 11.12
N ALA A 79 -5.88 -22.53 11.44
CA ALA A 79 -5.31 -23.86 11.21
C ALA A 79 -6.08 -25.01 11.89
N SER A 80 -6.68 -24.76 13.06
CA SER A 80 -7.43 -25.78 13.82
C SER A 80 -8.72 -26.23 13.13
N LYS A 81 -9.30 -25.40 12.24
CA LYS A 81 -10.44 -25.76 11.37
C LYS A 81 -10.14 -25.75 9.87
N LYS A 82 -8.98 -25.24 9.47
CA LYS A 82 -8.60 -24.90 8.08
C LYS A 82 -9.56 -23.91 7.44
N TRP A 83 -9.85 -22.81 8.16
CA TRP A 83 -10.76 -21.76 7.72
C TRP A 83 -10.00 -20.47 7.42
N ILE A 84 -10.33 -19.85 6.29
CA ILE A 84 -9.90 -18.49 5.96
C ILE A 84 -10.96 -17.54 6.50
N TYR A 85 -10.52 -16.50 7.18
CA TYR A 85 -11.32 -15.34 7.61
C TYR A 85 -10.87 -14.17 6.74
N ALA A 86 -11.80 -13.38 6.22
CA ALA A 86 -11.50 -12.24 5.37
C ALA A 86 -12.43 -11.07 5.71
N ILE A 87 -11.85 -9.87 5.82
CA ILE A 87 -12.61 -8.62 5.96
C ILE A 87 -13.41 -8.34 4.68
N ASN A 88 -14.56 -7.71 4.84
CA ASN A 88 -15.41 -7.29 3.76
C ASN A 88 -16.15 -6.00 4.18
N SER A 89 -15.56 -4.87 3.78
CA SER A 89 -16.01 -3.50 4.05
C SER A 89 -16.75 -2.87 2.87
N SER A 90 -16.82 -3.57 1.73
CA SER A 90 -17.47 -3.18 0.45
C SER A 90 -19.00 -2.93 0.47
N GLY A 91 -19.61 -2.72 1.64
CA GLY A 91 -21.06 -2.54 1.82
C GLY A 91 -21.42 -1.72 3.06
N ASP A 92 -22.72 -1.45 3.25
CA ASP A 92 -23.24 -0.52 4.27
C ASP A 92 -22.83 -0.81 5.74
N ASP A 93 -22.47 -2.06 6.07
CA ASP A 93 -22.02 -2.54 7.39
C ASP A 93 -20.84 -3.51 7.19
N ALA A 94 -19.77 -3.37 7.98
CA ALA A 94 -18.57 -4.20 7.89
C ALA A 94 -18.80 -5.63 8.41
N VAL A 95 -18.29 -6.62 7.66
CA VAL A 95 -18.43 -8.05 7.98
C VAL A 95 -17.12 -8.82 7.84
N ILE A 96 -17.06 -10.01 8.46
CA ILE A 96 -16.02 -11.00 8.16
C ILE A 96 -16.66 -12.21 7.47
N ASP A 97 -16.24 -12.51 6.26
CA ASP A 97 -16.60 -13.74 5.56
C ASP A 97 -15.63 -14.87 5.91
N ILE A 98 -16.17 -16.06 6.14
CA ILE A 98 -15.40 -17.23 6.60
C ILE A 98 -15.57 -18.39 5.61
N LEU A 99 -14.47 -18.82 5.02
CA LEU A 99 -14.41 -19.79 3.93
C LEU A 99 -13.66 -21.06 4.39
N PRO A 100 -14.26 -22.25 4.30
CA PRO A 100 -13.54 -23.49 4.53
C PRO A 100 -12.52 -23.73 3.41
N ALA A 101 -11.27 -23.93 3.80
CA ALA A 101 -10.15 -24.26 2.92
C ALA A 101 -9.56 -25.64 3.28
N ASP A 102 -10.41 -26.57 3.74
CA ASP A 102 -10.02 -27.93 4.14
C ASP A 102 -9.83 -28.89 2.95
N THR A 103 -10.41 -28.53 1.80
CA THR A 103 -10.44 -29.27 0.54
C THR A 103 -10.59 -28.29 -0.62
N PHE A 104 -10.10 -28.68 -1.81
CA PHE A 104 -10.14 -27.83 -3.02
C PHE A 104 -10.54 -28.66 -4.25
N ASP A 105 -11.55 -28.22 -5.00
CA ASP A 105 -11.81 -28.75 -6.35
C ASP A 105 -10.99 -27.96 -7.38
N THR A 106 -9.74 -28.37 -7.58
CA THR A 106 -8.82 -27.73 -8.52
C THR A 106 -9.23 -27.97 -9.99
N ALA A 107 -10.14 -28.90 -10.28
CA ALA A 107 -10.66 -29.11 -11.64
C ALA A 107 -11.69 -28.05 -12.05
N ALA A 108 -12.24 -27.29 -11.09
CA ALA A 108 -13.08 -26.12 -11.36
C ALA A 108 -12.26 -24.87 -11.75
N LEU A 109 -10.98 -24.80 -11.36
CA LEU A 109 -10.08 -23.66 -11.61
C LEU A 109 -9.49 -23.71 -13.03
N VAL A 110 -10.36 -23.57 -14.02
CA VAL A 110 -10.01 -23.62 -15.45
C VAL A 110 -9.43 -22.28 -15.90
N LYS A 111 -8.21 -22.32 -16.47
CA LYS A 111 -7.58 -21.19 -17.16
C LYS A 111 -8.28 -20.86 -18.48
N ASP A 112 -8.40 -19.58 -18.80
CA ASP A 112 -8.89 -19.09 -20.09
C ASP A 112 -7.80 -19.03 -21.19
N ASN A 113 -7.99 -18.18 -22.20
CA ASN A 113 -7.04 -18.03 -23.31
C ASN A 113 -5.83 -17.11 -22.97
N GLU A 114 -5.94 -16.24 -21.98
CA GLU A 114 -4.82 -15.45 -21.44
C GLU A 114 -4.01 -16.29 -20.44
N GLY A 115 -4.65 -17.29 -19.83
CA GLY A 115 -4.10 -18.12 -18.77
C GLY A 115 -4.62 -17.75 -17.39
N VAL A 116 -5.65 -16.89 -17.31
CA VAL A 116 -6.23 -16.35 -16.08
C VAL A 116 -7.31 -17.29 -15.55
N ILE A 117 -7.44 -17.38 -14.22
CA ILE A 117 -8.46 -18.17 -13.52
C ILE A 117 -9.44 -17.20 -12.86
N SER A 118 -10.56 -16.94 -13.53
CA SER A 118 -11.70 -16.18 -12.94
C SER A 118 -12.73 -17.08 -12.26
N ALA A 119 -12.66 -18.40 -12.44
CA ALA A 119 -13.56 -19.35 -11.78
C ALA A 119 -13.27 -19.45 -10.28
N THR A 120 -14.29 -19.71 -9.47
CA THR A 120 -14.17 -19.92 -8.01
C THR A 120 -14.46 -21.38 -7.63
N ASN A 121 -13.82 -21.82 -6.55
CA ASN A 121 -14.09 -23.11 -5.89
C ASN A 121 -14.20 -22.99 -4.35
N LEU A 122 -13.98 -21.79 -3.80
CA LEU A 122 -14.24 -21.43 -2.40
C LEU A 122 -15.49 -20.55 -2.29
N THR A 123 -16.22 -20.68 -1.18
CA THR A 123 -17.40 -19.88 -0.86
C THR A 123 -17.48 -19.62 0.65
N SER A 124 -17.92 -18.43 1.04
CA SER A 124 -18.25 -18.14 2.44
C SER A 124 -19.37 -19.06 2.95
N VAL A 125 -19.22 -19.54 4.20
CA VAL A 125 -20.23 -20.35 4.91
C VAL A 125 -20.74 -19.67 6.18
N ILE A 126 -20.04 -18.65 6.66
CA ILE A 126 -20.46 -17.75 7.74
C ILE A 126 -20.05 -16.34 7.33
N THR A 127 -21.00 -15.42 7.31
CA THR A 127 -20.75 -13.96 7.26
C THR A 127 -21.04 -13.42 8.66
N LEU A 128 -20.02 -12.91 9.34
CA LEU A 128 -20.08 -12.38 10.71
C LEU A 128 -20.30 -10.86 10.65
N SER A 129 -21.50 -10.39 11.02
CA SER A 129 -21.82 -8.96 11.10
C SER A 129 -21.19 -8.32 12.34
N LEU A 130 -20.17 -7.47 12.13
CA LEU A 130 -19.42 -6.83 13.22
C LEU A 130 -20.26 -5.76 13.93
N ASN A 131 -21.09 -5.04 13.17
CA ASN A 131 -21.88 -3.91 13.66
C ASN A 131 -23.03 -4.27 14.60
N GLU A 132 -23.35 -5.56 14.80
CA GLU A 132 -24.24 -6.01 15.90
C GLU A 132 -23.63 -5.73 17.29
N HIS A 133 -22.30 -5.59 17.39
CA HIS A 133 -21.57 -5.44 18.65
C HIS A 133 -20.59 -4.27 18.68
N THR A 134 -19.98 -3.91 17.55
CA THR A 134 -19.00 -2.80 17.48
C THR A 134 -19.36 -1.85 16.36
N GLN A 135 -19.64 -0.60 16.70
CA GLN A 135 -19.98 0.44 15.73
C GLN A 135 -18.71 1.07 15.19
N GLY A 136 -18.57 1.05 13.87
CA GLY A 136 -17.29 1.34 13.24
C GLY A 136 -17.06 0.45 12.04
N ASP A 137 -15.98 0.72 11.35
CA ASP A 137 -15.57 0.01 10.13
C ASP A 137 -14.29 -0.77 10.48
N ALA A 138 -13.87 -1.77 9.69
CA ALA A 138 -12.95 -2.80 10.18
C ALA A 138 -11.72 -2.96 9.28
N ASN A 139 -10.57 -2.47 9.74
CA ASN A 139 -9.33 -2.47 8.98
C ASN A 139 -8.57 -3.81 9.06
N SER A 140 -8.49 -4.44 10.24
CA SER A 140 -7.56 -5.57 10.44
C SER A 140 -8.12 -6.71 11.30
N ILE A 141 -7.63 -7.93 11.04
CA ILE A 141 -8.00 -9.16 11.77
C ILE A 141 -6.78 -10.01 12.13
N ALA A 142 -6.78 -10.55 13.35
CA ALA A 142 -5.78 -11.49 13.81
C ALA A 142 -6.40 -12.71 14.49
N ILE A 143 -5.71 -13.85 14.39
CA ILE A 143 -6.11 -15.13 14.98
C ILE A 143 -5.03 -15.63 15.93
N ASP A 144 -5.42 -15.98 17.15
CA ASP A 144 -4.58 -16.70 18.12
C ASP A 144 -5.14 -18.09 18.42
N GLU A 145 -4.46 -19.11 17.90
CA GLU A 145 -4.75 -20.53 18.15
C GLU A 145 -4.44 -20.97 19.59
N ASN A 146 -3.62 -20.22 20.35
CA ASN A 146 -3.31 -20.57 21.74
C ASN A 146 -4.53 -20.38 22.65
N ASN A 147 -5.22 -19.23 22.53
CA ASN A 147 -6.43 -18.94 23.29
C ASN A 147 -7.73 -19.24 22.51
N ASN A 148 -7.66 -19.55 21.21
CA ASN A 148 -8.80 -19.67 20.27
C ASN A 148 -9.57 -18.34 20.14
N LEU A 149 -8.84 -17.25 19.89
CA LEU A 149 -9.38 -15.90 19.73
C LEU A 149 -9.25 -15.40 18.30
N LEU A 150 -10.27 -14.69 17.85
CA LEU A 150 -10.21 -13.70 16.77
C LEU A 150 -10.21 -12.31 17.42
N ALA A 151 -9.28 -11.46 17.02
CA ALA A 151 -9.31 -10.02 17.27
C ALA A 151 -9.64 -9.31 15.96
N VAL A 152 -10.47 -8.27 16.03
CA VAL A 152 -10.83 -7.39 14.91
C VAL A 152 -10.56 -5.96 15.34
N ALA A 153 -9.75 -5.24 14.57
CA ALA A 153 -9.56 -3.80 14.74
C ALA A 153 -10.76 -3.06 14.14
N MET A 154 -11.35 -2.16 14.91
CA MET A 154 -12.56 -1.43 14.55
C MET A 154 -12.31 0.08 14.69
N ALA A 155 -12.23 0.76 13.56
CA ALA A 155 -12.20 2.22 13.45
C ALA A 155 -13.47 2.85 14.05
N ALA A 156 -13.41 4.10 14.47
CA ALA A 156 -14.58 4.83 14.95
C ALA A 156 -15.22 5.64 13.81
N LYS A 157 -16.57 5.70 13.74
CA LYS A 157 -17.31 6.42 12.66
C LYS A 157 -17.16 7.95 12.66
N SER A 158 -16.29 8.51 13.50
CA SER A 158 -15.92 9.92 13.52
C SER A 158 -14.45 10.06 13.90
N THR A 159 -13.70 10.86 13.14
CA THR A 159 -12.29 11.16 13.42
C THR A 159 -12.14 11.77 14.81
N GLY A 160 -11.16 11.30 15.58
CA GLY A 160 -10.95 11.70 16.98
C GLY A 160 -11.88 11.06 18.02
N ASP A 161 -12.78 10.14 17.63
CA ASP A 161 -13.34 9.15 18.56
C ASP A 161 -12.40 7.92 18.64
N ALA A 162 -12.23 7.36 19.85
CA ALA A 162 -11.32 6.22 20.05
C ALA A 162 -11.94 4.90 19.56
N GLY A 163 -11.18 4.16 18.74
CA GLY A 163 -11.55 2.86 18.20
C GLY A 163 -11.43 1.72 19.21
N GLN A 164 -11.72 0.50 18.75
CA GLN A 164 -11.88 -0.67 19.63
C GLN A 164 -11.32 -1.94 18.99
N ILE A 165 -10.72 -2.82 19.79
CA ILE A 165 -10.52 -4.22 19.38
C ILE A 165 -11.72 -5.03 19.85
N ALA A 166 -12.42 -5.66 18.91
CA ALA A 166 -13.50 -6.59 19.15
C ALA A 166 -12.97 -8.04 19.21
N PHE A 167 -13.21 -8.73 20.33
CA PHE A 167 -12.74 -10.09 20.54
C PHE A 167 -13.86 -11.12 20.41
N TYR A 168 -13.58 -12.22 19.70
CA TYR A 168 -14.49 -13.35 19.49
C TYR A 168 -13.81 -14.67 19.86
N ASP A 169 -14.55 -15.57 20.52
CA ASP A 169 -14.18 -16.98 20.70
C ASP A 169 -14.44 -17.73 19.38
N ILE A 170 -13.40 -18.36 18.84
CA ILE A 170 -13.46 -19.14 17.59
C ILE A 170 -13.21 -20.65 17.82
N SER A 171 -13.31 -21.14 19.06
CA SER A 171 -13.17 -22.57 19.39
C SER A 171 -14.38 -23.40 18.94
N GLY A 172 -15.57 -22.79 18.82
CA GLY A 172 -16.80 -23.43 18.38
C GLY A 172 -17.05 -23.40 16.87
N ASP A 173 -18.16 -24.00 16.44
CA ASP A 173 -18.59 -24.08 15.03
C ASP A 173 -18.94 -22.72 14.38
N SER A 174 -18.88 -21.62 15.13
CA SER A 174 -19.06 -20.24 14.66
C SER A 174 -18.39 -19.27 15.66
N PRO A 175 -17.93 -18.08 15.23
CA PRO A 175 -17.41 -17.07 16.16
C PRO A 175 -18.49 -16.63 17.17
N VAL A 176 -18.08 -16.40 18.42
CA VAL A 176 -18.96 -15.89 19.49
C VAL A 176 -18.32 -14.66 20.14
N PHE A 177 -19.00 -13.53 20.12
CA PHE A 177 -18.50 -12.28 20.69
C PHE A 177 -18.25 -12.38 22.20
N ILE A 178 -17.09 -11.85 22.63
CA ILE A 178 -16.66 -11.82 24.04
C ILE A 178 -16.84 -10.41 24.60
N LYS A 179 -16.12 -9.42 24.05
CA LYS A 179 -16.15 -8.00 24.43
C LYS A 179 -15.33 -7.14 23.47
N ASN A 180 -15.47 -5.83 23.62
CA ASN A 180 -14.56 -4.83 23.06
C ASN A 180 -13.56 -4.34 24.11
N VAL A 181 -12.41 -3.86 23.65
CA VAL A 181 -11.43 -3.09 24.43
C VAL A 181 -11.10 -1.83 23.66
N THR A 182 -11.31 -0.65 24.26
CA THR A 182 -10.95 0.64 23.66
C THR A 182 -9.43 0.81 23.57
N VAL A 183 -8.96 1.35 22.44
CA VAL A 183 -7.54 1.52 22.10
C VAL A 183 -7.23 2.98 21.75
N GLY A 184 -6.49 3.27 20.68
CA GLY A 184 -6.22 4.63 20.17
C GLY A 184 -7.30 5.13 19.20
N PHE A 185 -6.92 6.11 18.38
CA PHE A 185 -7.73 6.61 17.27
C PHE A 185 -7.34 5.86 16.00
N LEU A 186 -8.31 5.50 15.15
CA LEU A 186 -8.11 4.69 13.95
C LEU A 186 -7.16 3.49 14.20
N PRO A 187 -7.58 2.50 15.02
CA PRO A 187 -6.84 1.25 15.15
C PRO A 187 -6.88 0.52 13.81
N ASP A 188 -5.76 0.59 13.11
CA ASP A 188 -5.56 -0.06 11.83
C ASP A 188 -5.16 -1.53 12.07
N MET A 189 -3.86 -1.83 12.12
CA MET A 189 -3.39 -3.20 12.25
C MET A 189 -3.47 -3.75 13.69
N VAL A 190 -4.00 -4.97 13.84
CA VAL A 190 -3.95 -5.75 15.09
C VAL A 190 -3.21 -7.08 14.89
N THR A 191 -2.37 -7.47 15.85
CA THR A 191 -1.70 -8.77 15.86
C THR A 191 -1.49 -9.33 17.26
N PHE A 192 -1.17 -10.62 17.37
CA PHE A 192 -0.91 -11.30 18.65
C PHE A 192 0.58 -11.61 18.83
N THR A 193 1.05 -11.65 20.08
CA THR A 193 2.34 -12.28 20.37
C THR A 193 2.28 -13.79 20.12
N HIS A 194 3.40 -14.40 19.73
CA HIS A 194 3.47 -15.83 19.32
C HIS A 194 3.09 -16.83 20.44
N ASP A 195 2.92 -16.35 21.68
CA ASP A 195 2.48 -17.10 22.86
C ASP A 195 1.03 -16.79 23.30
N GLY A 196 0.31 -15.94 22.57
CA GLY A 196 -1.05 -15.50 22.90
C GLY A 196 -1.15 -14.65 24.19
N ALA A 197 -0.03 -14.10 24.70
CA ALA A 197 -0.02 -13.35 25.95
C ALA A 197 -0.41 -11.86 25.80
N LYS A 198 -0.35 -11.31 24.58
CA LYS A 198 -0.75 -9.94 24.23
C LYS A 198 -1.39 -9.90 22.86
N ALA A 199 -2.36 -9.00 22.67
CA ALA A 199 -2.57 -8.34 21.39
C ALA A 199 -1.81 -7.01 21.37
N VAL A 200 -1.25 -6.65 20.23
CA VAL A 200 -0.59 -5.36 19.94
C VAL A 200 -1.31 -4.75 18.75
N VAL A 201 -1.55 -3.44 18.83
CA VAL A 201 -2.37 -2.67 17.90
C VAL A 201 -1.61 -1.42 17.53
N ALA A 202 -1.51 -1.16 16.24
CA ALA A 202 -1.15 0.16 15.73
C ALA A 202 -2.44 0.98 15.60
N ASN A 203 -2.38 2.24 16.01
CA ASN A 203 -3.51 3.16 15.92
C ASN A 203 -2.98 4.42 15.27
N GLU A 204 -3.17 4.47 13.96
CA GLU A 204 -2.69 5.43 13.00
C GLU A 204 -2.98 6.85 13.48
N GLY A 205 -4.27 7.17 13.60
CA GLY A 205 -4.76 8.39 14.21
C GLY A 205 -4.86 9.58 13.26
N GLU A 206 -5.15 9.33 11.98
CA GLU A 206 -5.36 10.33 10.92
C GLU A 206 -6.15 11.59 11.32
N PRO A 207 -5.85 12.73 10.66
CA PRO A 207 -6.66 13.95 10.74
C PRO A 207 -8.02 13.83 10.02
N SER A 208 -8.97 14.70 10.36
CA SER A 208 -10.16 14.90 9.53
C SER A 208 -9.75 15.58 8.22
N GLY A 209 -10.49 15.37 7.12
CA GLY A 209 -10.12 15.90 5.80
C GLY A 209 -10.02 17.44 5.66
N ASP A 210 -10.34 18.22 6.69
CA ASP A 210 -10.09 19.66 6.81
C ASP A 210 -9.07 20.05 7.90
N TYR A 211 -8.39 19.07 8.49
CA TYR A 211 -7.50 19.12 9.65
C TYR A 211 -8.12 19.80 10.90
N SER A 212 -9.45 19.86 11.02
CA SER A 212 -10.12 20.44 12.21
C SER A 212 -10.09 19.54 13.44
N VAL A 213 -9.92 18.23 13.24
CA VAL A 213 -9.59 17.24 14.27
C VAL A 213 -8.30 16.56 13.81
N ASP A 214 -7.28 16.61 14.65
CA ASP A 214 -5.92 16.11 14.39
C ASP A 214 -5.54 15.29 15.64
N PRO A 215 -5.80 13.96 15.65
CA PRO A 215 -5.55 13.08 16.79
C PRO A 215 -4.05 12.90 17.09
N GLU A 216 -3.71 12.11 18.12
CA GLU A 216 -2.32 11.64 18.28
C GLU A 216 -2.27 10.14 18.01
N GLY A 217 -1.43 9.73 17.05
CA GLY A 217 -1.12 8.33 16.78
C GLY A 217 -0.52 7.62 17.99
N SER A 218 -0.73 6.31 18.07
CA SER A 218 -0.32 5.52 19.26
C SER A 218 -0.22 4.02 19.02
N ILE A 219 0.49 3.32 19.90
CA ILE A 219 0.57 1.85 19.89
C ILE A 219 -0.11 1.32 21.16
N SER A 220 -1.11 0.44 21.01
CA SER A 220 -1.88 -0.13 22.11
C SER A 220 -1.51 -1.58 22.38
N ILE A 221 -1.38 -1.95 23.65
CA ILE A 221 -1.08 -3.33 24.10
C ILE A 221 -2.20 -3.82 25.02
N ILE A 222 -2.80 -4.96 24.70
CA ILE A 222 -3.86 -5.61 25.47
C ILE A 222 -3.31 -6.93 26.02
N ASP A 223 -3.08 -7.01 27.33
CA ASP A 223 -2.64 -8.24 27.99
C ASP A 223 -3.74 -9.32 27.96
N ILE A 224 -3.32 -10.58 27.79
CA ILE A 224 -4.18 -11.77 27.81
C ILE A 224 -3.55 -12.78 28.78
N THR A 225 -4.24 -13.07 29.89
CA THR A 225 -3.67 -13.84 31.01
C THR A 225 -4.59 -14.98 31.40
N ASN A 226 -4.16 -16.22 31.15
CA ASN A 226 -4.96 -17.45 31.31
C ASN A 226 -6.30 -17.37 30.52
N ASN A 227 -6.22 -17.02 29.23
CA ASN A 227 -7.37 -16.82 28.33
C ASN A 227 -8.32 -15.66 28.74
N VAL A 228 -7.96 -14.85 29.74
CA VAL A 228 -8.69 -13.63 30.12
C VAL A 228 -8.01 -12.42 29.50
N ILE A 229 -8.66 -11.83 28.49
CA ILE A 229 -8.31 -10.55 27.87
C ILE A 229 -8.48 -9.42 28.91
N ALA A 230 -7.56 -8.46 28.98
CA ALA A 230 -7.66 -7.28 29.85
C ALA A 230 -8.86 -6.38 29.52
N ASP A 231 -9.41 -5.65 30.49
CA ASP A 231 -10.54 -4.73 30.29
C ASP A 231 -10.13 -3.35 29.74
N THR A 232 -8.83 -3.09 29.63
CA THR A 232 -8.23 -1.83 29.16
C THR A 232 -6.92 -2.11 28.43
N ALA A 233 -6.65 -1.41 27.34
CA ALA A 233 -5.32 -1.38 26.73
C ALA A 233 -4.33 -0.51 27.54
N ILE A 234 -3.03 -0.72 27.30
CA ILE A 234 -1.96 0.22 27.60
C ILE A 234 -1.61 0.95 26.30
N ASN A 235 -1.86 2.25 26.22
CA ASN A 235 -1.49 3.05 25.06
C ASN A 235 -0.10 3.67 25.28
N ILE A 236 0.75 3.58 24.25
CA ILE A 236 2.07 4.20 24.15
C ILE A 236 1.94 5.37 23.16
N ASP A 237 2.29 6.58 23.58
CA ASP A 237 2.20 7.79 22.74
C ASP A 237 3.56 8.33 22.30
N PHE A 238 3.54 9.16 21.24
CA PHE A 238 4.75 9.78 20.68
C PHE A 238 5.07 11.16 21.28
N LYS A 239 4.39 11.62 22.35
CA LYS A 239 4.60 12.98 22.92
C LYS A 239 6.04 13.25 23.35
N ALA A 240 6.80 12.20 23.65
CA ALA A 240 8.24 12.28 23.93
C ALA A 240 9.08 12.79 22.74
N TYR A 241 8.57 12.70 21.51
CA TYR A 241 9.20 13.12 20.26
C TYR A 241 8.79 14.54 19.81
N ASN A 242 7.83 15.19 20.46
CA ASN A 242 7.37 16.57 20.15
C ASN A 242 8.43 17.69 20.26
N ASN A 243 9.66 17.38 20.66
CA ASN A 243 10.79 18.32 20.65
C ASN A 243 11.99 17.79 19.84
N LYS A 244 11.76 16.80 18.96
CA LYS A 244 12.79 16.02 18.24
C LYS A 244 12.70 16.09 16.71
N GLN A 245 11.78 16.86 16.13
CA GLN A 245 11.55 16.90 14.68
C GLN A 245 12.87 16.92 13.86
N THR A 246 13.76 17.88 14.14
CA THR A 246 15.08 17.99 13.47
C THR A 246 16.11 16.90 13.81
N GLU A 247 15.94 16.16 14.91
CA GLU A 247 16.72 14.95 15.21
C GLU A 247 16.26 13.77 14.33
N LEU A 248 14.96 13.72 13.99
CA LEU A 248 14.31 12.68 13.19
C LEU A 248 14.45 12.95 11.68
N GLU A 249 14.26 14.19 11.24
CA GLU A 249 14.52 14.66 9.86
C GLU A 249 15.96 14.33 9.41
N ALA A 250 16.93 14.47 10.32
CA ALA A 250 18.33 14.13 10.11
C ALA A 250 18.62 12.62 10.02
N GLN A 251 17.64 11.78 10.37
CA GLN A 251 17.65 10.31 10.18
C GLN A 251 16.81 9.88 8.97
N GLY A 252 16.17 10.82 8.27
CA GLY A 252 15.33 10.57 7.11
C GLY A 252 13.84 10.41 7.38
N VAL A 253 13.37 10.67 8.60
CA VAL A 253 11.93 10.83 8.86
C VAL A 253 11.41 12.04 8.07
N VAL A 254 10.18 11.95 7.58
CA VAL A 254 9.44 12.98 6.84
C VAL A 254 8.25 13.43 7.70
N PHE A 255 7.87 14.70 7.59
CA PHE A 255 6.78 15.31 8.36
C PHE A 255 5.94 16.11 7.37
N ALA A 256 4.85 15.49 6.90
CA ALA A 256 4.07 15.91 5.74
C ALA A 256 2.71 16.42 6.20
N ASN A 257 2.68 17.63 6.75
CA ASN A 257 1.46 18.21 7.35
C ASN A 257 1.28 19.71 7.00
N PRO A 258 0.03 20.23 7.02
CA PRO A 258 -0.28 21.61 6.70
C PRO A 258 -0.18 22.60 7.89
N ASN A 259 0.62 22.32 8.92
CA ASN A 259 0.79 23.18 10.11
C ASN A 259 1.05 24.66 9.75
N GLY A 260 0.31 25.56 10.39
CA GLY A 260 0.34 27.00 10.13
C GLY A 260 -0.55 27.47 8.97
N ARG A 261 -1.09 26.57 8.14
CA ARG A 261 -2.17 26.93 7.19
C ARG A 261 -3.48 27.18 7.93
N THR A 262 -4.41 27.87 7.27
CA THR A 262 -5.78 28.01 7.73
C THR A 262 -6.71 27.29 6.75
N ILE A 263 -7.35 26.22 7.18
CA ILE A 263 -8.19 25.34 6.36
C ILE A 263 -9.58 25.29 7.01
N ASN A 264 -10.64 25.50 6.22
CA ASN A 264 -12.04 25.62 6.66
C ASN A 264 -12.28 26.65 7.79
N GLY A 265 -11.35 27.61 7.95
CA GLY A 265 -11.35 28.62 9.03
C GLY A 265 -10.61 28.21 10.32
N ASN A 266 -10.09 27.00 10.39
CA ASN A 266 -9.27 26.48 11.50
C ASN A 266 -7.78 26.73 11.20
N LEU A 267 -7.01 27.20 12.18
CA LEU A 267 -5.55 27.30 12.08
C LEU A 267 -4.95 25.95 12.49
N ILE A 268 -4.27 25.28 11.56
CA ILE A 268 -3.71 23.94 11.79
C ILE A 268 -2.46 24.06 12.66
N ASN A 269 -2.33 23.19 13.65
CA ASN A 269 -1.22 23.14 14.61
C ASN A 269 -0.88 21.68 14.94
N THR A 270 -0.48 20.93 13.92
CA THR A 270 0.01 19.56 14.05
C THR A 270 1.29 19.52 14.87
N THR A 271 1.50 18.44 15.63
CA THR A 271 2.74 18.15 16.37
C THR A 271 3.36 16.85 15.87
N VAL A 272 4.63 16.56 16.19
CA VAL A 272 5.28 15.29 15.82
C VAL A 272 4.48 14.07 16.30
N ALA A 273 3.74 14.17 17.42
CA ALA A 273 2.90 13.08 17.93
C ALA A 273 1.49 13.01 17.31
N MET A 274 1.12 14.00 16.50
CA MET A 274 -0.04 13.93 15.60
C MET A 274 0.40 13.37 14.25
N ASP A 275 1.44 13.97 13.67
CA ASP A 275 2.05 13.60 12.38
C ASP A 275 2.51 12.13 12.36
N LEU A 276 2.99 11.56 13.47
CA LEU A 276 3.42 10.15 13.53
C LEU A 276 2.24 9.17 13.57
N GLU A 277 1.86 8.66 12.40
CA GLU A 277 0.76 7.72 12.15
C GLU A 277 1.28 6.26 12.03
N PRO A 278 1.07 5.37 13.02
CA PRO A 278 1.55 3.98 12.96
C PRO A 278 0.48 3.06 12.37
N GLU A 279 0.84 2.29 11.35
CA GLU A 279 -0.09 1.44 10.58
C GLU A 279 0.18 -0.07 10.77
N TYR A 280 1.25 -0.69 10.25
CA TYR A 280 1.45 -2.15 10.32
C TYR A 280 2.33 -2.66 11.49
N VAL A 281 1.99 -3.81 12.12
CA VAL A 281 2.72 -4.39 13.29
C VAL A 281 3.34 -5.78 13.03
N SER A 282 4.62 -5.95 13.37
CA SER A 282 5.32 -7.25 13.35
C SER A 282 5.97 -7.64 14.69
N ILE A 283 5.59 -8.80 15.24
CA ILE A 283 6.11 -9.29 16.53
C ILE A 283 7.37 -10.15 16.36
N SER A 284 8.42 -9.82 17.11
CA SER A 284 9.66 -10.59 17.15
C SER A 284 9.43 -12.03 17.60
N LYS A 285 10.14 -12.98 16.98
CA LYS A 285 10.02 -14.43 17.25
C LYS A 285 10.21 -14.86 18.71
N ASP A 286 10.76 -13.99 19.55
CA ASP A 286 11.00 -14.19 20.97
C ASP A 286 10.08 -13.35 21.89
N ASN A 287 9.01 -12.76 21.34
CA ASN A 287 7.98 -11.95 22.01
C ASN A 287 8.55 -10.78 22.83
N LYS A 288 9.72 -10.25 22.45
CA LYS A 288 10.33 -9.10 23.13
C LYS A 288 10.06 -7.77 22.45
N TYR A 289 9.90 -7.76 21.14
CA TYR A 289 9.74 -6.52 20.38
C TYR A 289 8.50 -6.60 19.49
N ALA A 290 7.76 -5.51 19.41
CA ALA A 290 6.98 -5.18 18.24
C ALA A 290 7.78 -4.17 17.41
N TYR A 291 7.91 -4.45 16.12
CA TYR A 291 8.29 -3.47 15.11
C TYR A 291 6.98 -2.93 14.53
N VAL A 292 6.91 -1.62 14.27
CA VAL A 292 5.70 -0.95 13.74
C VAL A 292 6.14 0.04 12.67
N SER A 293 5.54 0.00 11.48
CA SER A 293 5.73 1.00 10.44
C SER A 293 5.08 2.33 10.84
N ILE A 294 5.57 3.39 10.21
CA ILE A 294 4.98 4.73 10.22
C ILE A 294 5.30 5.27 8.83
N GLN A 295 4.33 5.16 7.92
CA GLN A 295 4.58 4.84 6.52
C GLN A 295 4.91 6.10 5.72
N GLU A 296 3.95 7.02 5.61
CA GLU A 296 4.09 8.39 5.09
C GLU A 296 5.30 9.12 5.74
N ASN A 297 5.50 8.99 7.06
CA ASN A 297 6.68 9.57 7.75
C ASN A 297 8.03 8.88 7.46
N ASN A 298 8.08 7.79 6.68
CA ASN A 298 9.31 7.07 6.32
C ASN A 298 10.10 6.58 7.55
N ALA A 299 9.41 5.98 8.52
CA ALA A 299 9.96 5.64 9.83
C ALA A 299 9.59 4.23 10.33
N LEU A 300 10.29 3.79 11.37
CA LEU A 300 10.04 2.53 12.08
C LEU A 300 10.07 2.75 13.59
N ALA A 301 8.98 2.40 14.26
CA ALA A 301 8.90 2.30 15.72
C ALA A 301 9.30 0.90 16.21
N ILE A 302 9.99 0.85 17.34
CA ILE A 302 10.44 -0.37 18.01
C ILE A 302 9.99 -0.32 19.47
N VAL A 303 9.01 -1.16 19.83
CA VAL A 303 8.45 -1.25 21.18
C VAL A 303 8.98 -2.49 21.89
N ASN A 304 9.57 -2.32 23.07
CA ASN A 304 9.95 -3.42 23.96
C ASN A 304 8.73 -3.91 24.77
N LEU A 305 8.21 -5.08 24.45
CA LEU A 305 7.00 -5.67 25.05
C LEU A 305 7.18 -6.15 26.51
N GLN A 306 8.37 -5.95 27.10
CA GLN A 306 8.66 -6.28 28.51
C GLN A 306 8.54 -5.09 29.46
N ASP A 307 8.79 -3.86 28.98
CA ASP A 307 8.73 -2.64 29.78
C ASP A 307 7.96 -1.48 29.09
N ASN A 308 7.44 -1.73 27.90
CA ASN A 308 6.69 -0.82 27.03
C ASN A 308 7.47 0.46 26.66
N SER A 309 8.81 0.39 26.62
CA SER A 309 9.63 1.46 26.06
C SER A 309 9.61 1.48 24.51
N LEU A 310 9.70 2.68 23.94
CA LEU A 310 9.57 2.95 22.51
C LEU A 310 10.80 3.70 21.97
N GLU A 311 11.45 3.15 20.95
CA GLU A 311 12.49 3.78 20.13
C GLU A 311 11.92 4.06 18.73
N LEU A 312 12.20 5.23 18.15
CA LEU A 312 11.77 5.62 16.79
C LEU A 312 12.99 5.86 15.90
N LYS A 313 12.93 5.43 14.64
CA LYS A 313 14.03 5.51 13.66
C LYS A 313 13.54 6.00 12.31
N GLY A 314 14.30 6.90 11.69
CA GLY A 314 14.14 7.19 10.26
C GLY A 314 14.84 6.15 9.41
N LEU A 315 14.27 5.84 8.24
CA LEU A 315 14.76 4.80 7.33
C LEU A 315 15.83 5.31 6.36
N GLY A 316 16.12 6.61 6.36
CA GLY A 316 16.95 7.25 5.33
C GLY A 316 16.25 7.27 3.97
N PHE A 317 17.04 7.30 2.90
CA PHE A 317 16.53 7.35 1.53
C PHE A 317 17.36 6.46 0.60
N LYS A 318 16.72 5.95 -0.46
CA LYS A 318 17.33 5.16 -1.53
C LYS A 318 17.86 6.08 -2.62
N ASP A 319 19.06 5.84 -3.15
CA ASP A 319 19.71 6.66 -4.17
C ASP A 319 19.55 6.07 -5.59
N TRP A 320 18.79 6.76 -6.46
CA TRP A 320 18.54 6.32 -7.84
C TRP A 320 19.65 6.74 -8.83
N SER A 321 20.79 7.28 -8.37
CA SER A 321 21.93 7.63 -9.22
C SER A 321 22.68 6.43 -9.81
N SER A 322 22.50 5.23 -9.24
CA SER A 322 23.21 4.00 -9.63
C SER A 322 22.31 2.79 -9.91
N LEU A 323 21.00 2.95 -9.72
CA LEU A 323 19.92 2.04 -10.11
C LEU A 323 19.18 2.60 -11.32
N GLN A 324 18.21 1.87 -11.86
CA GLN A 324 17.32 2.38 -12.90
C GLN A 324 15.86 2.48 -12.43
N LEU A 325 15.24 3.62 -12.72
CA LEU A 325 13.83 3.91 -12.47
C LEU A 325 13.13 4.13 -13.81
N ASP A 326 11.87 3.75 -13.90
CA ASP A 326 10.96 4.27 -14.92
C ASP A 326 10.06 5.33 -14.28
N ALA A 327 9.89 6.47 -14.95
CA ALA A 327 9.48 7.72 -14.33
C ALA A 327 8.42 8.52 -15.11
N SER A 328 7.94 7.99 -16.24
CA SER A 328 6.91 8.60 -17.09
C SER A 328 5.85 7.58 -17.46
N ASP A 329 4.59 8.02 -17.56
CA ASP A 329 3.47 7.26 -18.13
C ASP A 329 3.02 7.85 -19.49
N LYS A 330 3.97 8.50 -20.22
CA LYS A 330 3.74 9.19 -21.50
C LYS A 330 4.77 8.89 -22.58
N ASP A 331 6.01 8.54 -22.22
CA ASP A 331 7.13 8.43 -23.18
C ASP A 331 7.01 7.27 -24.20
N GLY A 332 6.10 6.32 -23.95
CA GLY A 332 5.80 5.20 -24.84
C GLY A 332 6.14 3.82 -24.28
N GLY A 333 6.72 3.74 -23.07
CA GLY A 333 6.83 2.52 -22.28
C GLY A 333 8.25 2.01 -22.04
N VAL A 334 8.49 1.57 -20.80
CA VAL A 334 9.71 0.87 -20.33
C VAL A 334 11.01 1.65 -20.63
N ASN A 335 11.17 2.80 -19.97
CA ASN A 335 12.23 3.78 -20.21
C ASN A 335 13.21 3.92 -19.02
N PHE A 336 13.76 2.78 -18.58
CA PHE A 336 14.68 2.70 -17.43
C PHE A 336 15.91 3.63 -17.53
N LYS A 337 15.96 4.67 -16.70
CA LYS A 337 17.07 5.65 -16.58
C LYS A 337 17.58 5.77 -15.14
N SER A 338 18.78 6.30 -14.96
CA SER A 338 19.36 6.60 -13.63
C SER A 338 19.36 8.11 -13.39
N TYR A 339 18.99 8.53 -12.18
CA TYR A 339 18.67 9.93 -11.86
C TYR A 339 19.50 10.47 -10.69
N PRO A 340 20.75 10.93 -10.90
CA PRO A 340 21.54 11.62 -9.88
C PRO A 340 20.82 12.81 -9.23
N GLY A 341 20.54 12.69 -7.93
CA GLY A 341 19.81 13.68 -7.13
C GLY A 341 18.33 13.35 -6.90
N LEU A 342 17.81 12.28 -7.52
CA LEU A 342 16.54 11.66 -7.16
C LEU A 342 16.76 10.57 -6.11
N TYR A 343 15.90 10.58 -5.10
CA TYR A 343 15.86 9.59 -4.05
C TYR A 343 14.47 8.96 -3.93
N GLY A 344 14.39 7.72 -3.44
CA GLY A 344 13.15 7.10 -3.00
C GLY A 344 13.03 7.16 -1.48
N MET A 345 11.86 7.50 -0.97
CA MET A 345 11.51 7.36 0.45
C MET A 345 11.09 5.91 0.69
N TYR A 346 11.57 5.25 1.75
CA TYR A 346 11.28 3.82 1.93
C TYR A 346 9.82 3.54 2.28
N GLN A 347 9.21 4.40 3.11
CA GLN A 347 7.77 4.43 3.43
C GLN A 347 7.09 3.05 3.38
N PRO A 348 7.35 2.18 4.37
CA PRO A 348 6.94 0.80 4.29
C PRO A 348 5.58 0.59 4.96
N ASP A 349 4.62 0.02 4.23
CA ASP A 349 3.40 -0.55 4.82
C ASP A 349 3.74 -1.92 5.39
N THR A 350 3.44 -3.01 4.67
CA THR A 350 3.43 -4.31 5.31
C THR A 350 4.83 -4.70 5.76
N ILE A 351 5.01 -4.81 7.08
CA ILE A 351 6.28 -5.21 7.70
C ILE A 351 6.23 -6.63 8.29
N SER A 352 7.32 -7.37 8.08
CA SER A 352 7.51 -8.70 8.63
C SER A 352 8.89 -8.82 9.30
N ASN A 353 9.15 -9.92 10.01
CA ASN A 353 10.46 -10.13 10.63
C ASN A 353 10.87 -11.61 10.70
N PHE A 354 12.17 -11.85 10.74
CA PHE A 354 12.73 -13.19 10.95
C PHE A 354 14.03 -13.16 11.75
N SER A 355 14.36 -14.28 12.40
CA SER A 355 15.60 -14.41 13.17
C SER A 355 16.63 -15.25 12.42
N TRP A 356 17.82 -14.68 12.17
CA TRP A 356 18.97 -15.39 11.59
C TRP A 356 20.13 -15.44 12.58
N LYS A 357 20.59 -16.65 12.91
CA LYS A 357 21.69 -16.94 13.86
C LYS A 357 21.54 -16.29 15.25
N GLY A 358 20.33 -15.89 15.64
CA GLY A 358 20.01 -15.29 16.93
C GLY A 358 19.96 -13.75 16.94
N ALA A 359 20.09 -13.09 15.78
CA ALA A 359 19.71 -11.70 15.58
C ALA A 359 18.36 -11.64 14.84
N ASN A 360 17.57 -10.58 15.08
CA ASN A 360 16.34 -10.31 14.35
C ASN A 360 16.62 -9.36 13.18
N PHE A 361 15.89 -9.55 12.09
CA PHE A 361 15.90 -8.74 10.90
C PHE A 361 14.45 -8.37 10.56
N ILE A 362 14.19 -7.09 10.32
CA ILE A 362 12.91 -6.60 9.80
C ILE A 362 12.97 -6.70 8.28
N VAL A 363 11.84 -6.99 7.66
CA VAL A 363 11.65 -7.05 6.22
C VAL A 363 10.50 -6.12 5.90
N THR A 364 10.64 -5.26 4.90
CA THR A 364 9.64 -4.28 4.51
C THR A 364 9.34 -4.39 3.03
N ALA A 365 8.06 -4.36 2.69
CA ALA A 365 7.64 -3.85 1.41
C ALA A 365 7.67 -2.31 1.47
N ASN A 366 7.76 -1.65 0.31
CA ASN A 366 8.09 -0.22 0.24
C ASN A 366 7.19 0.44 -0.84
N GLU A 367 5.88 0.40 -0.58
CA GLU A 367 4.79 0.97 -1.39
C GLU A 367 4.89 2.50 -1.35
N GLY A 368 4.58 3.07 -0.20
CA GLY A 368 4.88 4.42 0.28
C GLY A 368 3.91 5.52 -0.15
N ASP A 369 3.18 6.11 0.78
CA ASP A 369 2.04 6.97 0.47
C ASP A 369 2.28 8.49 0.62
N ALA A 370 1.37 9.27 0.03
CA ALA A 370 1.40 10.72 -0.11
C ALA A 370 0.14 11.33 0.51
N ARG A 371 0.29 12.30 1.41
CA ARG A 371 -0.83 12.77 2.23
C ARG A 371 -1.79 13.66 1.44
N GLU A 372 -2.92 13.09 1.00
CA GLU A 372 -3.99 13.80 0.30
C GLU A 372 -5.31 13.82 1.11
N TYR A 373 -5.84 15.00 1.40
CA TYR A 373 -7.05 15.17 2.22
C TYR A 373 -8.06 16.13 1.58
N PHE A 374 -9.34 15.72 1.56
CA PHE A 374 -10.45 16.48 0.98
C PHE A 374 -11.56 16.85 1.98
N PHE A 375 -12.29 17.93 1.71
CA PHE A 375 -13.44 18.36 2.51
C PHE A 375 -14.57 19.01 1.71
N ASP A 376 -15.74 19.12 2.35
CA ASP A 376 -16.97 19.64 1.77
C ASP A 376 -16.88 21.13 1.34
N ALA A 377 -16.93 21.35 0.02
CA ALA A 377 -17.14 22.68 -0.58
C ALA A 377 -18.26 22.68 -1.62
N THR A 378 -18.92 23.82 -1.74
CA THR A 378 -20.03 24.05 -2.70
C THR A 378 -19.55 24.43 -4.11
N GLY A 379 -18.23 24.40 -4.34
CA GLY A 379 -17.55 24.75 -5.58
C GLY A 379 -16.18 25.39 -5.34
N GLU A 380 -15.34 25.46 -6.38
CA GLU A 380 -14.02 26.13 -6.46
C GLU A 380 -13.94 27.43 -5.63
N ALA A 381 -14.87 28.38 -5.86
CA ALA A 381 -14.86 29.68 -5.18
C ALA A 381 -15.18 29.62 -3.66
N ASP A 382 -15.79 28.53 -3.17
CA ASP A 382 -16.00 28.25 -1.75
C ASP A 382 -14.79 27.50 -1.17
N CYS A 383 -14.22 26.57 -1.94
CA CYS A 383 -13.00 25.84 -1.61
C CYS A 383 -11.79 26.76 -1.35
N ILE A 384 -11.44 27.60 -2.32
CA ILE A 384 -10.33 28.56 -2.21
C ILE A 384 -10.60 29.61 -1.12
N ALA A 385 -11.86 30.00 -0.92
CA ALA A 385 -12.25 30.92 0.17
C ALA A 385 -12.13 30.30 1.57
N LYS A 386 -12.18 28.97 1.68
CA LYS A 386 -11.91 28.19 2.90
C LYS A 386 -10.44 27.80 3.07
N GLY A 387 -9.57 28.10 2.09
CA GLY A 387 -8.12 27.85 2.17
C GLY A 387 -7.66 26.49 1.63
N GLY A 388 -8.52 25.78 0.89
CA GLY A 388 -8.11 24.62 0.09
C GLY A 388 -7.28 25.00 -1.14
N LEU A 389 -6.78 23.98 -1.85
CA LEU A 389 -5.83 24.07 -2.96
C LEU A 389 -6.53 24.03 -4.33
N ASP A 390 -7.40 23.04 -4.55
CA ASP A 390 -8.22 22.90 -5.77
C ASP A 390 -9.56 22.21 -5.45
N TYR A 391 -10.49 22.17 -6.42
CA TYR A 391 -11.83 21.59 -6.27
C TYR A 391 -12.23 20.71 -7.46
N ASP A 392 -12.47 19.42 -7.21
CA ASP A 392 -13.30 18.58 -8.10
C ASP A 392 -14.72 18.39 -7.56
N LYS A 393 -15.62 17.97 -8.46
CA LYS A 393 -17.05 17.75 -8.22
C LYS A 393 -17.42 16.32 -7.82
N GLY A 394 -16.49 15.38 -7.86
CA GLY A 394 -16.54 14.06 -7.21
C GLY A 394 -15.97 14.17 -5.80
N ASP A 395 -14.71 14.58 -5.72
CA ASP A 395 -13.85 14.38 -4.54
C ASP A 395 -13.96 15.53 -3.53
N GLY A 396 -14.34 16.73 -4.01
CA GLY A 396 -14.60 17.90 -3.17
C GLY A 396 -13.46 18.91 -3.21
N CYS A 397 -13.19 19.57 -2.09
CA CYS A 397 -12.12 20.56 -1.96
C CYS A 397 -10.87 19.94 -1.35
N LEU A 398 -9.76 19.97 -2.07
CA LEU A 398 -8.47 19.51 -1.59
C LEU A 398 -7.99 20.43 -0.46
N ALA A 399 -7.97 19.94 0.78
CA ALA A 399 -7.35 20.64 1.92
C ALA A 399 -5.84 20.68 1.74
N TYR A 400 -5.22 19.54 1.53
CA TYR A 400 -3.78 19.39 1.49
C TYR A 400 -3.41 18.22 0.59
N ILE A 401 -2.31 18.40 -0.13
CA ILE A 401 -1.56 17.38 -0.82
C ILE A 401 -0.09 17.70 -0.56
N ASP A 402 0.75 16.69 -0.30
CA ASP A 402 2.19 16.89 -0.14
C ASP A 402 2.99 16.55 -1.41
N GLU A 403 2.40 15.83 -2.38
CA GLU A 403 3.00 15.51 -3.68
C GLU A 403 2.91 16.65 -4.73
N SER A 404 3.80 16.60 -5.73
CA SER A 404 3.72 17.38 -6.97
C SER A 404 4.51 16.71 -8.09
N ARG A 405 4.22 17.04 -9.35
CA ARG A 405 4.96 16.55 -10.52
C ARG A 405 6.26 17.34 -10.70
N VAL A 406 7.35 16.67 -11.06
CA VAL A 406 8.67 17.31 -11.22
C VAL A 406 8.66 18.41 -12.30
N GLU A 407 7.75 18.38 -13.28
CA GLU A 407 7.54 19.45 -14.27
C GLU A 407 6.96 20.75 -13.69
N ASP A 408 6.18 20.68 -12.60
CA ASP A 408 5.65 21.85 -11.88
C ASP A 408 6.68 22.48 -10.92
N LEU A 409 7.75 21.75 -10.59
CA LEU A 409 8.81 22.21 -9.69
C LEU A 409 9.87 23.04 -10.41
N THR A 410 10.35 24.09 -9.74
CA THR A 410 11.55 24.80 -10.19
C THR A 410 12.79 24.01 -9.74
N LEU A 411 13.49 23.38 -10.68
CA LEU A 411 14.68 22.59 -10.41
C LEU A 411 15.95 23.45 -10.36
N ALA A 412 16.87 23.11 -9.45
CA ALA A 412 18.19 23.73 -9.38
C ALA A 412 19.14 23.19 -10.46
N ALA A 413 20.19 23.95 -10.79
CA ALA A 413 21.09 23.69 -11.92
C ALA A 413 21.91 22.38 -11.84
N ASN A 414 21.82 21.60 -10.76
CA ASN A 414 22.32 20.21 -10.75
C ASN A 414 21.44 19.26 -11.59
N PHE A 415 20.22 19.67 -11.95
CA PHE A 415 19.30 18.94 -12.84
C PHE A 415 19.33 19.43 -14.30
N ASP A 416 20.26 20.33 -14.68
CA ASP A 416 20.52 20.79 -16.07
C ASP A 416 20.80 19.65 -17.09
N TYR A 417 20.91 18.40 -16.63
CA TYR A 417 21.13 17.21 -17.47
C TYR A 417 19.84 16.45 -17.83
N LEU A 418 18.71 16.78 -17.20
CA LEU A 418 17.42 16.14 -17.40
C LEU A 418 16.60 16.88 -18.46
N ASN A 419 15.71 16.15 -19.13
CA ASN A 419 14.53 16.75 -19.75
C ASN A 419 13.46 16.84 -18.64
N ASN A 420 12.74 17.95 -18.54
CA ASN A 420 11.68 18.13 -17.54
C ASN A 420 10.34 18.37 -18.25
N ASP A 421 9.81 17.29 -18.82
CA ASP A 421 8.54 17.23 -19.56
C ASP A 421 7.94 15.81 -19.52
N ASP A 422 6.85 15.60 -20.27
CA ASP A 422 6.14 14.33 -20.40
C ASP A 422 7.05 13.12 -20.76
N ASP A 423 8.11 13.31 -21.57
CA ASP A 423 8.92 12.20 -22.12
C ASP A 423 10.05 11.73 -21.17
N ASP A 424 10.11 12.27 -19.94
CA ASP A 424 11.16 12.00 -18.95
C ASP A 424 10.65 12.18 -17.51
N ILE A 425 11.53 12.49 -16.55
CA ILE A 425 11.21 12.67 -15.13
C ILE A 425 10.07 13.66 -14.84
N GLY A 426 9.71 14.56 -15.76
CA GLY A 426 8.77 15.65 -15.49
C GLY A 426 7.41 15.16 -15.01
N ARG A 427 6.98 13.98 -15.48
CA ARG A 427 5.80 13.28 -14.97
C ARG A 427 5.92 12.91 -13.49
N LEU A 428 7.08 12.40 -13.06
CA LEU A 428 7.28 11.75 -11.78
C LEU A 428 6.72 12.58 -10.62
N LYS A 429 5.95 11.93 -9.74
CA LYS A 429 5.47 12.51 -8.49
C LYS A 429 6.53 12.44 -7.40
N VAL A 430 6.69 13.54 -6.68
CA VAL A 430 7.66 13.71 -5.59
C VAL A 430 7.08 14.57 -4.47
N THR A 431 7.54 14.39 -3.23
CA THR A 431 7.12 15.23 -2.11
C THR A 431 7.64 16.66 -2.23
N THR A 432 6.79 17.63 -1.88
CA THR A 432 7.08 19.06 -1.83
C THR A 432 7.60 19.52 -0.46
N VAL A 433 7.47 18.71 0.60
CA VAL A 433 8.01 19.06 1.92
C VAL A 433 9.53 18.81 2.02
N LYS A 434 10.16 18.34 0.95
CA LYS A 434 11.60 18.03 0.90
C LYS A 434 12.20 18.24 -0.50
N GLY A 435 13.33 18.96 -0.58
CA GLY A 435 14.14 19.02 -1.80
C GLY A 435 14.80 20.37 -2.07
N ASP A 436 14.13 21.46 -1.69
CA ASP A 436 14.73 22.78 -1.52
C ASP A 436 15.45 22.82 -0.16
N ALA A 437 16.77 22.57 -0.16
CA ALA A 437 17.57 22.49 1.06
C ALA A 437 18.01 23.87 1.57
N ASN A 438 17.83 24.94 0.77
CA ASN A 438 18.32 26.28 1.07
C ASN A 438 17.20 27.32 1.33
N ASN A 439 15.96 26.99 0.95
CA ASN A 439 14.74 27.78 1.03
C ASN A 439 14.72 29.00 0.06
N ASP A 440 15.20 28.81 -1.18
CA ASP A 440 15.11 29.83 -2.27
C ASP A 440 14.06 29.52 -3.34
N GLY A 441 13.38 28.38 -3.26
CA GLY A 441 12.36 27.91 -4.19
C GLY A 441 12.88 27.00 -5.31
N GLN A 442 14.16 26.63 -5.32
CA GLN A 442 14.75 25.68 -6.27
C GLN A 442 15.05 24.34 -5.61
N TYR A 443 14.60 23.24 -6.22
CA TYR A 443 14.83 21.89 -5.70
C TYR A 443 16.22 21.38 -6.12
N GLU A 444 17.08 21.13 -5.13
CA GLU A 444 18.44 20.60 -5.30
C GLU A 444 18.48 19.06 -5.18
N SER A 445 17.40 18.47 -4.67
CA SER A 445 17.16 17.03 -4.63
C SER A 445 15.67 16.74 -4.76
N LEU A 446 15.33 15.56 -5.26
CA LEU A 446 13.96 15.11 -5.48
C LEU A 446 13.71 13.82 -4.69
N TYR A 447 12.48 13.65 -4.19
CA TYR A 447 12.11 12.55 -3.29
C TYR A 447 10.80 11.93 -3.75
N ALA A 448 10.90 10.82 -4.48
CA ALA A 448 9.75 10.04 -4.93
C ALA A 448 9.19 9.18 -3.78
N TYR A 449 7.89 8.95 -3.84
CA TYR A 449 7.16 8.05 -2.95
C TYR A 449 7.51 6.60 -3.26
N GLY A 450 7.67 5.81 -2.19
CA GLY A 450 8.13 4.44 -2.27
C GLY A 450 9.60 4.27 -2.68
N ALA A 451 10.26 3.27 -2.08
CA ALA A 451 11.54 2.79 -2.58
C ALA A 451 11.36 1.80 -3.75
N ARG A 452 10.10 1.44 -4.08
CA ARG A 452 9.71 0.49 -5.13
C ARG A 452 10.50 -0.83 -5.03
N SER A 453 10.70 -1.33 -3.80
CA SER A 453 11.59 -2.46 -3.50
C SER A 453 11.17 -3.27 -2.26
N LEU A 454 11.89 -4.38 -2.05
CA LEU A 454 11.95 -5.12 -0.80
C LEU A 454 13.23 -4.75 -0.05
N THR A 455 13.13 -4.28 1.20
CA THR A 455 14.29 -4.03 2.08
C THR A 455 14.36 -5.02 3.24
N ILE A 456 15.58 -5.40 3.64
CA ILE A 456 15.86 -6.10 4.90
C ILE A 456 16.73 -5.20 5.77
N TRP A 457 16.30 -5.01 7.02
CA TRP A 457 16.93 -4.17 8.03
C TRP A 457 17.47 -5.02 9.18
N ASP A 458 18.56 -4.59 9.82
CA ASP A 458 18.97 -5.14 11.10
C ASP A 458 18.16 -4.54 12.27
N SER A 459 18.29 -5.11 13.46
CA SER A 459 17.61 -4.60 14.67
C SER A 459 18.04 -3.20 15.13
N ASN A 460 19.01 -2.56 14.46
CA ASN A 460 19.42 -1.18 14.72
C ASN A 460 18.72 -0.19 13.77
N GLY A 461 18.02 -0.65 12.73
CA GLY A 461 17.44 0.17 11.66
C GLY A 461 18.38 0.40 10.48
N LEU A 462 19.39 -0.46 10.29
CA LEU A 462 20.35 -0.33 9.18
C LEU A 462 20.02 -1.30 8.05
N VAL A 463 20.04 -0.81 6.80
CA VAL A 463 19.86 -1.64 5.59
C VAL A 463 20.93 -2.74 5.53
N VAL A 464 20.47 -3.98 5.36
CA VAL A 464 21.27 -5.19 5.16
C VAL A 464 21.19 -5.65 3.70
N PHE A 465 20.03 -5.48 3.07
CA PHE A 465 19.76 -5.73 1.66
C PHE A 465 18.62 -4.81 1.21
N ASP A 466 18.66 -4.33 -0.03
CA ASP A 466 17.53 -3.74 -0.75
C ASP A 466 17.49 -4.38 -2.14
N SER A 467 16.30 -4.65 -2.70
CA SER A 467 16.17 -5.27 -4.02
C SER A 467 16.51 -4.33 -5.19
N GLY A 468 16.87 -3.07 -4.93
CA GLY A 468 17.28 -2.13 -5.97
C GLY A 468 16.16 -1.88 -6.98
N ASP A 469 16.46 -2.10 -8.26
CA ASP A 469 15.52 -1.95 -9.37
C ASP A 469 14.92 -3.30 -9.85
N ASP A 470 15.12 -4.39 -9.09
CA ASP A 470 14.69 -5.73 -9.50
C ASP A 470 13.18 -5.83 -9.72
N ILE A 471 12.33 -5.19 -8.91
CA ILE A 471 10.87 -5.26 -9.05
C ILE A 471 10.43 -4.79 -10.44
N ALA A 472 10.75 -3.54 -10.79
CA ALA A 472 10.36 -2.95 -12.06
C ALA A 472 11.02 -3.68 -13.25
N ARG A 473 12.30 -4.05 -13.14
CA ARG A 473 12.98 -4.78 -14.22
C ARG A 473 12.43 -6.19 -14.43
N MET A 474 11.92 -6.85 -13.39
CA MET A 474 11.29 -8.17 -13.50
C MET A 474 9.87 -8.07 -14.05
N THR A 475 9.04 -7.14 -13.57
CA THR A 475 7.68 -6.93 -14.13
C THR A 475 7.75 -6.51 -15.59
N ALA A 476 8.66 -5.60 -15.98
CA ALA A 476 8.89 -5.23 -17.37
C ALA A 476 9.34 -6.43 -18.23
N SER A 477 10.23 -7.28 -17.70
CA SER A 477 10.71 -8.48 -18.41
C SER A 477 9.66 -9.59 -18.54
N VAL A 478 8.60 -9.58 -17.75
CA VAL A 478 7.49 -10.55 -17.81
C VAL A 478 6.35 -10.02 -18.68
N HIS A 479 5.96 -8.75 -18.50
CA HIS A 479 4.73 -8.20 -19.07
C HIS A 479 4.94 -7.35 -20.33
N GLY A 480 6.14 -6.82 -20.57
CA GLY A 480 6.47 -6.04 -21.77
C GLY A 480 5.55 -4.81 -21.95
N GLU A 481 4.74 -4.79 -23.01
CA GLU A 481 3.74 -3.74 -23.27
C GLU A 481 2.63 -3.65 -22.19
N ALA A 482 2.59 -4.57 -21.23
CA ALA A 482 1.69 -4.56 -20.06
C ALA A 482 2.44 -4.38 -18.72
N PHE A 483 3.65 -3.82 -18.74
CA PHE A 483 4.34 -3.27 -17.56
C PHE A 483 3.49 -2.18 -16.86
N ASN A 484 3.71 -1.95 -15.56
CA ASN A 484 3.11 -0.90 -14.72
C ASN A 484 1.68 -0.48 -15.15
N ASN A 485 0.76 -1.44 -15.12
CA ASN A 485 -0.67 -1.17 -15.25
C ASN A 485 -1.21 -0.64 -13.93
N ASN A 486 -2.08 0.37 -14.01
CA ASN A 486 -2.88 0.82 -12.87
C ASN A 486 -4.03 -0.17 -12.59
N GLU A 487 -4.77 0.05 -11.51
CA GLU A 487 -5.93 -0.74 -11.09
C GLU A 487 -7.19 -0.56 -11.96
N ASP A 488 -7.34 0.59 -12.63
CA ASP A 488 -8.59 1.01 -13.30
C ASP A 488 -8.63 0.59 -14.78
N GLU A 489 -7.49 0.67 -15.48
CA GLU A 489 -7.38 0.29 -16.88
C GLU A 489 -6.20 -0.67 -17.18
N ASN A 490 -6.51 -1.71 -17.98
CA ASN A 490 -5.48 -2.46 -18.70
C ASN A 490 -4.97 -1.62 -19.88
N LYS A 491 -3.92 -0.85 -19.67
CA LYS A 491 -3.30 0.08 -20.62
C LYS A 491 -1.84 -0.24 -20.89
N GLY A 492 -1.10 -0.66 -19.87
CA GLY A 492 0.36 -0.74 -19.90
C GLY A 492 0.98 0.65 -19.80
N ASP A 493 1.94 0.76 -18.88
CA ASP A 493 2.70 1.97 -18.57
C ASP A 493 1.80 3.17 -18.23
N SER A 494 1.07 3.02 -17.12
CA SER A 494 0.06 3.97 -16.65
C SER A 494 0.19 4.30 -15.16
N ARG A 495 1.36 4.02 -14.56
CA ARG A 495 1.67 4.21 -13.13
C ARG A 495 3.17 4.44 -12.86
N SER A 496 4.01 4.46 -13.90
CA SER A 496 5.47 4.63 -13.80
C SER A 496 5.87 6.00 -13.26
N ASP A 497 5.02 7.02 -13.44
CA ASP A 497 5.16 8.35 -12.87
C ASP A 497 4.80 8.45 -11.37
N ASP A 498 4.21 7.41 -10.78
CA ASP A 498 3.74 7.42 -9.38
C ASP A 498 4.58 6.48 -8.49
N LYS A 499 3.98 5.39 -8.01
CA LYS A 499 4.58 4.36 -7.14
C LYS A 499 4.94 3.07 -7.93
N GLY A 500 4.61 3.05 -9.23
CA GLY A 500 5.14 2.14 -10.25
C GLY A 500 4.44 0.78 -10.31
N ALA A 501 4.92 -0.16 -9.48
CA ALA A 501 4.36 -1.51 -9.38
C ALA A 501 3.82 -1.81 -7.96
N GLU A 502 4.03 -0.88 -7.03
CA GLU A 502 3.47 -0.88 -5.65
C GLU A 502 3.69 -2.19 -4.89
N PRO A 503 4.92 -2.41 -4.36
CA PRO A 503 5.20 -3.55 -3.51
C PRO A 503 4.58 -3.32 -2.13
N GLU A 504 3.39 -3.89 -1.96
CA GLU A 504 2.55 -3.77 -0.78
C GLU A 504 2.65 -5.05 0.07
N ALA A 505 1.59 -5.85 0.15
CA ALA A 505 1.47 -7.05 0.96
C ALA A 505 2.79 -7.84 1.16
N LEU A 506 3.20 -8.10 2.41
CA LEU A 506 4.37 -8.92 2.73
C LEU A 506 4.05 -10.03 3.74
N THR A 507 4.47 -11.26 3.42
CA THR A 507 4.50 -12.36 4.39
C THR A 507 5.75 -13.22 4.26
N ILE A 508 6.15 -13.88 5.35
CA ILE A 508 7.37 -14.71 5.43
C ILE A 508 7.00 -16.16 5.73
N GLY A 509 7.48 -17.08 4.89
CA GLY A 509 7.27 -18.52 5.03
C GLY A 509 8.56 -19.32 5.15
N LYS A 510 8.47 -20.55 5.66
CA LYS A 510 9.54 -21.55 5.59
C LYS A 510 9.09 -22.76 4.77
N ILE A 511 9.84 -23.09 3.73
CA ILE A 511 9.64 -24.28 2.89
C ILE A 511 10.91 -25.12 2.96
N ASP A 512 10.74 -26.39 3.35
CA ASP A 512 11.83 -27.27 3.80
C ASP A 512 12.74 -26.57 4.83
N ASP A 513 13.99 -26.25 4.48
CA ASP A 513 14.95 -25.52 5.32
C ASP A 513 15.27 -24.09 4.85
N ARG A 514 14.54 -23.58 3.85
CA ARG A 514 14.68 -22.21 3.33
C ARG A 514 13.56 -21.29 3.84
N THR A 515 13.91 -20.05 4.16
CA THR A 515 12.97 -18.97 4.49
C THR A 515 12.77 -18.09 3.27
N PHE A 516 11.52 -17.80 2.91
CA PHE A 516 11.15 -16.96 1.77
C PHE A 516 10.32 -15.76 2.22
N ALA A 517 10.56 -14.61 1.60
CA ALA A 517 9.60 -13.50 1.59
C ALA A 517 8.73 -13.60 0.34
N PHE A 518 7.44 -13.35 0.51
CA PHE A 518 6.44 -13.20 -0.54
C PHE A 518 5.98 -11.75 -0.51
N ILE A 519 6.15 -11.04 -1.64
CA ILE A 519 5.80 -9.61 -1.79
C ILE A 519 4.69 -9.49 -2.82
N GLY A 520 3.53 -9.00 -2.42
CA GLY A 520 2.47 -8.60 -3.33
C GLY A 520 2.86 -7.32 -4.05
N LEU A 521 2.55 -7.29 -5.34
CA LEU A 521 2.57 -6.08 -6.14
C LEU A 521 1.12 -5.71 -6.36
N GLU A 522 0.63 -4.71 -5.64
CA GLU A 522 -0.77 -4.31 -5.52
C GLU A 522 -1.36 -4.02 -6.91
N ARG A 523 -0.91 -2.93 -7.56
CA ARG A 523 -1.33 -2.56 -8.92
C ARG A 523 -1.01 -3.67 -9.92
N MET A 524 0.18 -4.28 -9.90
CA MET A 524 0.54 -5.31 -10.88
C MET A 524 -0.13 -6.68 -10.65
N GLY A 525 -0.87 -6.89 -9.56
CA GLY A 525 -1.66 -8.10 -9.29
C GLY A 525 -0.84 -9.40 -9.21
N GLY A 526 0.41 -9.33 -8.72
CA GLY A 526 1.35 -10.45 -8.77
C GLY A 526 2.31 -10.52 -7.59
N ILE A 527 2.74 -11.72 -7.23
CA ILE A 527 3.57 -12.00 -6.06
C ILE A 527 5.02 -12.31 -6.48
N MET A 528 5.98 -11.58 -5.92
CA MET A 528 7.41 -11.87 -6.02
C MET A 528 7.87 -12.79 -4.88
N VAL A 529 8.81 -13.70 -5.16
CA VAL A 529 9.38 -14.61 -4.16
C VAL A 529 10.89 -14.41 -4.05
N TYR A 530 11.38 -14.17 -2.84
CA TYR A 530 12.81 -14.04 -2.53
C TYR A 530 13.24 -15.05 -1.45
N ASP A 531 14.31 -15.81 -1.68
CA ASP A 531 14.98 -16.56 -0.61
C ASP A 531 15.76 -15.61 0.30
N ILE A 532 15.34 -15.51 1.56
CA ILE A 532 15.93 -14.68 2.62
C ILE A 532 16.64 -15.52 3.70
N THR A 533 16.86 -16.82 3.48
CA THR A 533 17.54 -17.77 4.41
C THR A 533 18.90 -17.27 4.90
N ASN A 534 19.54 -16.38 4.15
CA ASN A 534 20.65 -15.56 4.58
C ASN A 534 20.37 -14.10 4.21
N PRO A 535 20.14 -13.18 5.18
CA PRO A 535 19.87 -11.76 4.86
C PRO A 535 21.04 -11.09 4.11
N TYR A 536 22.26 -11.62 4.22
CA TYR A 536 23.44 -11.14 3.48
C TYR A 536 23.66 -11.84 2.12
N ASN A 537 22.68 -12.62 1.65
CA ASN A 537 22.68 -13.28 0.34
C ASN A 537 21.23 -13.58 -0.08
N VAL A 538 20.39 -12.55 -0.12
CA VAL A 538 19.02 -12.65 -0.65
C VAL A 538 19.07 -12.97 -2.15
N GLN A 539 18.18 -13.82 -2.65
CA GLN A 539 18.06 -14.15 -4.07
C GLN A 539 16.59 -14.12 -4.50
N PHE A 540 16.29 -13.53 -5.66
CA PHE A 540 15.00 -13.71 -6.31
C PHE A 540 14.84 -15.14 -6.82
N GLU A 541 13.66 -15.74 -6.63
CA GLU A 541 13.39 -17.15 -6.91
C GLU A 541 12.29 -17.37 -7.95
N ASP A 542 11.16 -16.65 -7.84
CA ASP A 542 10.01 -16.81 -8.75
C ASP A 542 9.08 -15.57 -8.73
N TYR A 543 8.25 -15.43 -9.76
CA TYR A 543 7.17 -14.42 -9.82
C TYR A 543 5.93 -15.05 -10.46
N PHE A 544 4.77 -14.90 -9.80
CA PHE A 544 3.51 -15.48 -10.23
C PHE A 544 2.36 -14.51 -10.03
N TYR A 545 1.35 -14.57 -10.91
CA TYR A 545 0.22 -13.66 -10.92
C TYR A 545 -1.01 -14.34 -11.51
N ASN A 546 -2.19 -13.75 -11.29
CA ASN A 546 -3.45 -14.19 -11.88
C ASN A 546 -4.30 -13.00 -12.37
N ARG A 547 -3.65 -11.90 -12.80
CA ARG A 547 -4.30 -10.75 -13.44
C ARG A 547 -4.37 -10.92 -14.98
N GLY A 548 -5.54 -10.64 -15.56
CA GLY A 548 -5.72 -10.47 -17.02
C GLY A 548 -5.30 -9.08 -17.49
N LEU A 549 -4.57 -9.01 -18.61
CA LEU A 549 -3.74 -7.84 -18.99
C LEU A 549 -3.87 -7.42 -20.45
N ILE A 550 -4.84 -7.95 -21.21
CA ILE A 550 -5.09 -7.48 -22.59
C ILE A 550 -5.49 -5.99 -22.59
N LYS A 551 -4.75 -5.17 -23.34
CA LYS A 551 -4.94 -3.73 -23.47
C LYS A 551 -6.36 -3.37 -23.93
N GLY A 552 -7.07 -2.59 -23.12
CA GLY A 552 -8.46 -2.16 -23.34
C GLY A 552 -9.53 -3.24 -23.08
N ALA A 553 -9.16 -4.39 -22.50
CA ALA A 553 -10.11 -5.35 -21.96
C ALA A 553 -10.40 -5.07 -20.47
N ASN A 554 -11.59 -5.46 -20.01
CA ASN A 554 -11.90 -5.47 -18.57
C ASN A 554 -10.85 -6.28 -17.80
N ILE A 555 -10.50 -5.80 -16.61
CA ILE A 555 -9.65 -6.54 -15.67
C ILE A 555 -10.37 -7.81 -15.22
N THR A 556 -9.60 -8.89 -15.06
CA THR A 556 -10.09 -10.22 -14.68
C THR A 556 -9.07 -10.94 -13.82
N GLY A 557 -9.55 -11.89 -13.02
CA GLY A 557 -8.72 -12.59 -12.04
C GLY A 557 -8.47 -11.75 -10.78
N ASP A 558 -7.23 -11.70 -10.32
CA ASP A 558 -6.86 -11.15 -9.00
C ASP A 558 -6.05 -9.83 -9.14
N LEU A 559 -6.39 -8.82 -8.32
CA LEU A 559 -5.81 -7.46 -8.34
C LEU A 559 -5.84 -6.84 -6.93
N ALA A 560 -4.84 -5.99 -6.62
CA ALA A 560 -4.55 -5.40 -5.31
C ALA A 560 -4.28 -6.43 -4.19
N PRO A 561 -3.26 -7.32 -4.32
CA PRO A 561 -2.80 -8.15 -3.21
C PRO A 561 -2.50 -7.35 -1.94
N GLU A 562 -3.24 -7.66 -0.87
CA GLU A 562 -3.40 -6.84 0.33
C GLU A 562 -3.05 -7.65 1.60
N GLY A 563 -4.03 -8.27 2.26
CA GLY A 563 -3.74 -9.25 3.30
C GLY A 563 -2.99 -10.48 2.76
N MET A 564 -1.84 -10.84 3.33
CA MET A 564 -1.14 -12.10 2.99
C MET A 564 -0.75 -12.98 4.19
N VAL A 565 -1.15 -14.26 4.13
CA VAL A 565 -0.87 -15.27 5.16
C VAL A 565 -0.22 -16.52 4.57
N PHE A 566 1.00 -16.82 5.02
CA PHE A 566 1.66 -18.09 4.77
C PHE A 566 1.19 -19.17 5.75
N VAL A 567 0.71 -20.30 5.22
CA VAL A 567 0.30 -21.49 5.99
C VAL A 567 1.36 -22.58 5.86
N PRO A 568 2.04 -22.99 6.95
CA PRO A 568 3.05 -24.04 6.90
C PRO A 568 2.44 -25.42 6.67
N VAL A 569 3.27 -26.37 6.21
CA VAL A 569 2.86 -27.69 5.74
C VAL A 569 2.04 -28.50 6.78
N GLU A 570 2.36 -28.37 8.06
CA GLU A 570 1.67 -29.05 9.16
C GLU A 570 0.28 -28.47 9.50
N GLN A 571 -0.03 -27.27 9.00
CA GLN A 571 -1.33 -26.59 9.16
C GLN A 571 -2.20 -26.65 7.87
N SER A 572 -1.59 -27.01 6.74
CA SER A 572 -2.21 -27.01 5.41
C SER A 572 -3.29 -28.10 5.22
N ALA A 573 -4.21 -27.84 4.30
CA ALA A 573 -5.15 -28.83 3.78
C ALA A 573 -4.53 -29.85 2.81
N THR A 574 -3.62 -29.40 1.93
CA THR A 574 -3.12 -30.22 0.81
C THR A 574 -1.96 -31.14 1.20
N GLY A 575 -1.24 -30.82 2.27
CA GLY A 575 0.01 -31.47 2.64
C GLY A 575 1.26 -30.82 2.02
N ASN A 576 1.11 -29.64 1.40
CA ASN A 576 2.19 -28.72 1.04
C ASN A 576 1.90 -27.34 1.67
N PRO A 577 2.90 -26.46 1.86
CA PRO A 577 2.65 -25.07 2.28
C PRO A 577 1.68 -24.33 1.34
N LEU A 578 0.91 -23.39 1.91
CA LEU A 578 0.01 -22.51 1.15
C LEU A 578 0.39 -21.05 1.37
N LEU A 579 0.08 -20.20 0.40
CA LEU A 579 -0.02 -18.75 0.54
C LEU A 579 -1.48 -18.36 0.29
N ILE A 580 -2.11 -17.71 1.26
CA ILE A 580 -3.43 -17.10 1.12
C ILE A 580 -3.22 -15.61 0.88
N VAL A 581 -3.90 -15.08 -0.12
CA VAL A 581 -3.81 -13.68 -0.57
C VAL A 581 -5.23 -13.12 -0.63
N GLY A 582 -5.48 -12.06 0.12
CA GLY A 582 -6.59 -11.11 -0.08
C GLY A 582 -6.23 -10.14 -1.20
N ASN A 583 -7.21 -9.71 -2.00
CA ASN A 583 -6.98 -8.95 -3.24
C ASN A 583 -8.11 -7.94 -3.43
N GLU A 584 -7.94 -6.72 -2.91
CA GLU A 584 -9.08 -5.93 -2.40
C GLU A 584 -9.92 -5.23 -3.49
N ILE A 585 -9.33 -4.53 -4.47
CA ILE A 585 -10.04 -4.08 -5.70
C ILE A 585 -10.77 -5.23 -6.43
N SER A 586 -10.25 -6.47 -6.36
CA SER A 586 -10.88 -7.63 -7.02
C SER A 586 -11.86 -8.43 -6.15
N GLY A 587 -12.00 -8.10 -4.86
CA GLY A 587 -12.83 -8.83 -3.91
C GLY A 587 -12.34 -10.26 -3.65
N SER A 588 -11.11 -10.59 -4.04
CA SER A 588 -10.70 -11.98 -4.34
C SER A 588 -9.85 -12.60 -3.25
N ILE A 589 -10.11 -13.89 -2.96
CA ILE A 589 -9.29 -14.70 -2.06
C ILE A 589 -8.61 -15.79 -2.88
N ALA A 590 -7.31 -15.64 -3.12
CA ALA A 590 -6.49 -16.59 -3.86
C ALA A 590 -5.68 -17.46 -2.89
N VAL A 591 -5.73 -18.79 -3.07
CA VAL A 591 -4.96 -19.76 -2.28
C VAL A 591 -4.01 -20.52 -3.18
N TRP A 592 -2.73 -20.25 -3.03
CA TRP A 592 -1.65 -20.83 -3.82
C TRP A 592 -0.96 -21.94 -3.04
N GLU A 593 -0.87 -23.14 -3.62
CA GLU A 593 0.00 -24.20 -3.12
C GLU A 593 1.44 -23.94 -3.59
N ILE A 594 2.39 -24.01 -2.64
CA ILE A 594 3.81 -23.73 -2.87
C ILE A 594 4.66 -24.88 -2.32
N ALA A 595 5.10 -25.77 -3.22
CA ALA A 595 5.94 -26.94 -2.89
C ALA A 595 7.36 -26.79 -3.47
N SER A 596 8.36 -27.50 -2.93
CA SER A 596 9.69 -27.58 -3.55
C SER A 596 9.70 -28.47 -4.82
N LYS A 597 10.74 -28.31 -5.67
CA LYS A 597 10.97 -29.09 -6.91
C LYS A 597 11.84 -30.33 -6.73
#